data_AF-A0AA43GW85-F1
#
_entry.id   AF-A0AA43GW85-F1
#
_cell.length_a   1.000
_cell.length_b   1.000
_cell.length_c   1.000
_cell.angle_alpha   90.00
_cell.angle_beta   90.00
_cell.angle_gamma   90.00
#
_symmetry.space_group_name_H-M   'P 1'
#
loop_
_entity.id
_entity.type
_entity.pdbx_description
1 polymer ?
#
loop_
_entity_poly.entity_id
_entity_poly.type
_entity_poly.pdbx_seq_one_letter_code
_entity_poly.pdbx_strand_id
1 'polypeptide(L)'
;MNFIWVKRKNCKFLLQDSTLLDARLLLVEITEKDIQSYQQEIVRGRKSIPDYKLAELLHKLQQYQPRVIGLDLYRDSQDPKQPNRRNLVDELKADTVVVVCKGKDHKFDPQGVKPPEQVPVERQGFTDGIEDSDYIVRRQILMMAQEPSSACQTNYSLSFQLAYRYLFHENIQINNLNKNYIKFGSKVLQPLKPGRSGGYQQGVDLGGFQVLLNYRDRNFQKVSLEDIFNDRVNPDLVKDKVILIGVTANTVSDIWSTPYSVVQQPARIPGVLIQAQMVSQIISAVLDQRVMLWVLPYWGDILWIFGWSFISGLIIWRIDSRLGQGCTIVTTVIVLYGFCTVIISTSVAWVPFVPSALAVILTGFCVTTRK
;
A
#
# COMPACT_ATOMS: atom_id res chain seq x y z
N MET A 1 0.79 -19.14 -3.85
CA MET A 1 0.82 -18.35 -5.10
C MET A 1 2.24 -17.85 -5.29
N ASN A 2 3.00 -18.38 -6.26
CA ASN A 2 4.37 -17.92 -6.50
C ASN A 2 4.32 -16.61 -7.31
N PHE A 3 4.48 -15.48 -6.62
CA PHE A 3 4.53 -14.16 -7.22
C PHE A 3 5.93 -13.88 -7.77
N ILE A 4 6.00 -13.43 -9.02
CA ILE A 4 7.23 -12.91 -9.62
C ILE A 4 7.24 -11.40 -9.32
N TRP A 5 7.92 -11.01 -8.25
CA TRP A 5 8.30 -9.61 -8.04
C TRP A 5 9.73 -9.42 -8.52
N VAL A 6 9.87 -8.92 -9.75
CA VAL A 6 11.20 -8.60 -10.28
C VAL A 6 11.62 -7.25 -9.73
N LYS A 7 12.76 -7.25 -9.03
CA LYS A 7 13.42 -6.02 -8.58
C LYS A 7 13.87 -5.24 -9.82
N ARG A 8 13.27 -4.08 -10.07
CA ARG A 8 13.55 -3.20 -11.22
C ARG A 8 14.90 -2.49 -11.14
N LYS A 9 15.96 -3.18 -10.71
CA LYS A 9 17.24 -2.54 -10.43
C LYS A 9 18.01 -2.08 -11.68
N ASN A 10 17.78 -2.67 -12.86
CA ASN A 10 18.68 -2.49 -14.01
C ASN A 10 18.06 -2.18 -15.38
N CYS A 11 16.76 -1.88 -15.51
CA CYS A 11 16.21 -1.39 -16.79
C CYS A 11 16.37 0.12 -16.93
N LYS A 12 17.61 0.57 -17.18
CA LYS A 12 17.97 1.99 -17.37
C LYS A 12 17.40 2.62 -18.66
N PHE A 13 16.75 1.84 -19.52
CA PHE A 13 16.45 2.25 -20.90
C PHE A 13 15.03 2.76 -21.17
N LEU A 14 14.06 2.62 -20.26
CA LEU A 14 12.66 3.07 -20.51
C LEU A 14 11.89 3.50 -19.24
N LEU A 15 12.54 4.12 -18.26
CA LEU A 15 11.89 4.55 -17.02
C LEU A 15 11.88 6.07 -16.90
N GLN A 16 10.68 6.64 -16.94
CA GLN A 16 10.34 7.98 -16.44
C GLN A 16 11.05 8.20 -15.10
N ASP A 17 11.78 9.30 -14.99
CA ASP A 17 12.81 9.61 -13.99
C ASP A 17 12.45 9.15 -12.55
N SER A 18 12.85 7.92 -12.22
CA SER A 18 12.59 7.29 -10.92
C SER A 18 13.67 7.64 -9.88
N THR A 19 14.38 8.76 -10.09
CA THR A 19 15.63 9.10 -9.41
C THR A 19 15.43 10.00 -8.19
N LEU A 20 14.28 10.64 -8.04
CA LEU A 20 13.98 11.59 -6.95
C LEU A 20 13.01 10.98 -5.91
N LEU A 21 13.26 11.27 -4.62
CA LEU A 21 12.32 11.01 -3.53
C LEU A 21 10.96 11.64 -3.86
N ASP A 22 9.85 11.06 -3.39
CA ASP A 22 8.55 11.73 -3.55
C ASP A 22 8.51 12.97 -2.63
N ALA A 23 8.92 14.11 -3.19
CA ALA A 23 9.06 15.37 -2.48
C ALA A 23 7.72 15.95 -2.00
N ARG A 24 6.59 15.28 -2.24
CA ARG A 24 5.26 15.66 -1.73
C ARG A 24 4.98 15.10 -0.35
N LEU A 25 5.77 14.12 0.12
CA LEU A 25 5.58 13.45 1.40
C LEU A 25 6.80 13.67 2.32
N LEU A 26 6.53 13.92 3.60
CA LEU A 26 7.51 13.86 4.68
C LEU A 26 7.07 12.85 5.73
N LEU A 27 7.98 11.97 6.13
CA LEU A 27 7.78 11.05 7.25
C LEU A 27 8.43 11.61 8.52
N VAL A 28 7.64 11.80 9.57
CA VAL A 28 8.11 12.12 10.92
C VAL A 28 8.16 10.83 11.72
N GLU A 29 9.38 10.38 12.04
CA GLU A 29 9.65 9.11 12.69
C GLU A 29 9.66 9.27 14.22
N ILE A 30 8.83 8.48 14.89
CA ILE A 30 8.95 8.20 16.33
C ILE A 30 9.85 6.98 16.47
N THR A 31 11.08 7.22 16.90
CA THR A 31 12.14 6.23 17.02
C THR A 31 12.12 5.52 18.38
N GLU A 32 12.90 4.45 18.49
CA GLU A 32 13.08 3.75 19.78
C GLU A 32 13.59 4.68 20.87
N LYS A 33 14.54 5.56 20.53
CA LYS A 33 15.10 6.54 21.46
C LYS A 33 14.03 7.48 21.99
N ASP A 34 13.08 7.87 21.14
CA ASP A 34 11.99 8.75 21.52
C ASP A 34 11.06 8.05 22.50
N ILE A 35 10.65 6.81 22.20
CA ILE A 35 9.79 6.01 23.09
C ILE A 35 10.46 5.81 24.45
N GLN A 36 11.74 5.45 24.47
CA GLN A 36 12.51 5.23 25.70
C GLN A 36 12.60 6.51 26.56
N SER A 37 12.74 7.67 25.92
CA SER A 37 12.84 8.97 26.60
C SER A 37 11.57 9.33 27.38
N TYR A 38 10.42 8.74 27.04
CA TYR A 38 9.12 9.04 27.66
C TYR A 38 8.54 7.88 28.47
N GLN A 39 9.31 6.81 28.73
CA GLN A 39 8.81 5.61 29.44
C GLN A 39 8.28 5.87 30.86
N GLN A 40 8.76 6.92 31.53
CA GLN A 40 8.36 7.27 32.90
C GLN A 40 7.15 8.22 32.95
N GLU A 41 6.63 8.65 31.80
CA GLU A 41 5.47 9.54 31.73
C GLU A 41 4.16 8.79 31.99
N ILE A 42 3.18 9.50 32.54
CA ILE A 42 1.84 8.94 32.80
C ILE A 42 1.07 8.89 31.49
N VAL A 43 1.06 7.71 30.87
CA VAL A 43 0.36 7.43 29.61
C VAL A 43 -0.79 6.44 29.87
N ARG A 44 -1.96 6.67 29.26
CA ARG A 44 -3.07 5.71 29.26
C ARG A 44 -3.06 4.87 27.98
N GLY A 45 -3.31 3.57 28.13
CA GLY A 45 -3.32 2.62 27.03
C GLY A 45 -1.92 2.29 26.49
N ARG A 46 -1.87 1.69 25.29
CA ARG A 46 -0.61 1.35 24.61
C ARG A 46 -0.29 2.43 23.58
N LYS A 47 0.45 3.47 23.98
CA LYS A 47 0.87 4.57 23.09
C LYS A 47 2.39 4.65 23.02
N SER A 48 2.90 5.09 21.89
CA SER A 48 4.33 5.30 21.65
C SER A 48 4.90 6.54 22.32
N ILE A 49 4.11 7.62 22.40
CA ILE A 49 4.47 8.87 23.07
C ILE A 49 3.25 9.45 23.81
N PRO A 50 3.45 10.23 24.89
CA PRO A 50 2.37 10.90 25.60
C PRO A 50 1.59 11.90 24.71
N ASP A 51 0.31 12.13 25.04
CA ASP A 51 -0.57 13.01 24.27
C ASP A 51 -0.04 14.45 24.18
N TYR A 52 0.57 14.97 25.26
CA TYR A 52 1.10 16.33 25.27
C TYR A 52 2.29 16.51 24.30
N LYS A 53 3.11 15.46 24.10
CA LYS A 53 4.21 15.49 23.12
C LYS A 53 3.68 15.44 21.70
N LEU A 54 2.66 14.63 21.45
CA LEU A 54 1.99 14.66 20.16
C LEU A 54 1.31 16.02 19.89
N ALA A 55 0.73 16.64 20.92
CA ALA A 55 0.15 17.99 20.81
C ALA A 55 1.21 19.04 20.48
N GLU A 56 2.36 19.01 21.17
CA GLU A 56 3.50 19.90 20.88
C GLU A 56 4.02 19.73 19.44
N LEU A 57 4.14 18.48 18.99
CA LEU A 57 4.56 18.14 17.63
C LEU A 57 3.59 18.70 16.59
N LEU A 58 2.29 18.43 16.77
CA LEU A 58 1.24 18.95 15.89
C LEU A 58 1.26 20.47 15.86
N HIS A 59 1.41 21.12 17.01
CA HIS A 59 1.47 22.57 17.09
C HIS A 59 2.61 23.14 16.23
N LYS A 60 3.83 22.58 16.37
CA LYS A 60 4.99 22.99 15.56
C LYS A 60 4.77 22.75 14.07
N LEU A 61 4.33 21.56 13.69
CA LEU A 61 4.15 21.21 12.27
C LEU A 61 3.10 22.07 11.58
N GLN A 62 2.00 22.40 12.26
CA GLN A 62 0.94 23.24 11.70
C GLN A 62 1.41 24.67 11.38
N GLN A 63 2.39 25.21 12.11
CA GLN A 63 2.96 26.53 11.83
C GLN A 63 3.64 26.60 10.45
N TYR A 64 4.13 25.48 9.95
CA TYR A 64 4.75 25.38 8.62
C TYR A 64 3.76 25.14 7.48
N GLN A 65 2.44 25.17 7.75
CA GLN A 65 1.38 25.09 6.73
C GLN A 65 1.48 23.84 5.81
N PRO A 66 1.47 22.61 6.37
CA PRO A 66 1.34 21.41 5.56
C PRO A 66 -0.05 21.34 4.89
N ARG A 67 -0.17 20.61 3.77
CA ARG A 67 -1.49 20.35 3.17
C ARG A 67 -2.35 19.48 4.07
N VAL A 68 -1.74 18.44 4.64
CA VAL A 68 -2.43 17.48 5.50
C VAL A 68 -1.40 16.72 6.36
N ILE A 69 -1.79 16.42 7.59
CA ILE A 69 -1.04 15.63 8.56
C ILE A 69 -1.84 14.35 8.84
N GLY A 70 -1.24 13.20 8.60
CA GLY A 70 -1.77 11.89 8.94
C GLY A 70 -1.09 11.32 10.17
N LEU A 71 -1.88 10.96 11.18
CA LEU A 71 -1.40 10.34 12.40
C LEU A 71 -1.57 8.84 12.33
N ASP A 72 -0.52 8.10 11.96
CA ASP A 72 -0.50 6.64 12.01
C ASP A 72 -0.19 6.16 13.44
N LEU A 73 -1.04 6.61 14.38
CA LEU A 73 -0.88 6.44 15.81
C LEU A 73 -2.26 6.29 16.45
N TYR A 74 -2.52 5.14 17.08
CA TYR A 74 -3.76 4.97 17.85
C TYR A 74 -3.78 5.86 19.08
N ARG A 75 -4.93 6.50 19.30
CA ARG A 75 -5.20 7.47 20.36
C ARG A 75 -6.64 7.29 20.87
N ASP A 76 -6.96 6.04 21.22
CA ASP A 76 -8.27 5.55 21.66
C ASP A 76 -8.61 5.87 23.13
N SER A 77 -7.62 6.33 23.89
CA SER A 77 -7.78 6.80 25.27
C SER A 77 -7.02 8.11 25.46
N GLN A 78 -7.57 9.04 26.25
CA GLN A 78 -6.92 10.32 26.53
C GLN A 78 -6.08 10.24 27.81
N ASP A 79 -4.84 10.75 27.76
CA ASP A 79 -3.99 10.90 28.95
C ASP A 79 -4.61 11.93 29.94
N PRO A 80 -4.31 11.82 31.25
CA PRO A 80 -4.78 12.81 32.22
C PRO A 80 -4.32 14.23 31.81
N LYS A 81 -5.23 15.20 31.89
CA LYS A 81 -4.89 16.60 31.63
C LYS A 81 -3.84 17.06 32.63
N GLN A 82 -2.77 17.65 32.13
CA GLN A 82 -1.69 18.20 32.94
C GLN A 82 -1.74 19.73 32.88
N PRO A 83 -1.70 20.43 34.03
CA PRO A 83 -1.58 21.88 34.06
C PRO A 83 -0.34 22.32 33.28
N ASN A 84 -0.45 23.40 32.49
CA ASN A 84 0.65 24.01 31.72
C ASN A 84 1.19 23.16 30.54
N ARG A 85 0.51 22.08 30.14
CA ARG A 85 0.85 21.33 28.91
C ARG A 85 -0.24 21.48 27.86
N ARG A 86 0.15 21.42 26.58
CA ARG A 86 -0.80 21.44 25.46
C ARG A 86 -1.68 20.19 25.50
N ASN A 87 -2.95 20.40 25.20
CA ASN A 87 -3.94 19.34 25.15
C ASN A 87 -4.09 18.84 23.72
N LEU A 88 -3.88 17.54 23.51
CA LEU A 88 -3.98 16.92 22.19
C LEU A 88 -5.34 17.16 21.52
N VAL A 89 -6.43 17.11 22.30
CA VAL A 89 -7.79 17.32 21.78
C VAL A 89 -7.94 18.67 21.09
N ASP A 90 -7.24 19.71 21.55
CA ASP A 90 -7.31 21.04 20.95
C ASP A 90 -6.53 21.11 19.64
N GLU A 91 -5.37 20.46 19.56
CA GLU A 91 -4.57 20.39 18.32
C GLU A 91 -5.25 19.49 17.26
N LEU A 92 -6.00 18.46 17.69
CA LEU A 92 -6.78 17.60 16.79
C LEU A 92 -8.01 18.30 16.18
N LYS A 93 -8.38 19.51 16.62
CA LYS A 93 -9.48 20.28 16.00
C LYS A 93 -9.11 20.83 14.63
N ALA A 94 -7.82 20.94 14.31
CA ALA A 94 -7.38 21.48 13.04
C ALA A 94 -7.81 20.62 11.84
N ASP A 95 -8.29 21.28 10.79
CA ASP A 95 -8.80 20.63 9.58
C ASP A 95 -7.74 19.88 8.78
N THR A 96 -6.46 20.20 9.01
CA THR A 96 -5.31 19.57 8.37
C THR A 96 -4.96 18.21 9.00
N VAL A 97 -5.51 17.85 10.16
CA VAL A 97 -5.14 16.62 10.87
C VAL A 97 -6.16 15.50 10.63
N VAL A 98 -5.67 14.35 10.17
CA VAL A 98 -6.40 13.09 10.01
C VAL A 98 -5.91 12.09 11.03
N VAL A 99 -6.83 11.53 11.80
CA VAL A 99 -6.55 10.54 12.85
C VAL A 99 -6.92 9.13 12.38
N VAL A 100 -6.45 8.12 13.12
CA VAL A 100 -6.72 6.73 12.80
C VAL A 100 -7.66 6.04 13.77
N CYS A 101 -8.34 5.03 13.24
CA CYS A 101 -9.04 4.00 13.98
C CYS A 101 -8.82 2.65 13.28
N LYS A 102 -9.28 1.56 13.88
CA LYS A 102 -9.22 0.23 13.26
C LYS A 102 -10.58 -0.44 13.30
N GLY A 103 -10.97 -1.00 12.17
CA GLY A 103 -12.21 -1.77 12.05
C GLY A 103 -12.24 -2.99 12.97
N LYS A 104 -13.45 -3.43 13.29
CA LYS A 104 -13.66 -4.69 13.99
C LYS A 104 -13.51 -5.87 13.02
N ASP A 105 -12.68 -6.85 13.37
CA ASP A 105 -12.53 -8.13 12.67
C ASP A 105 -12.92 -9.27 13.63
N HIS A 106 -14.04 -9.94 13.36
CA HIS A 106 -14.54 -11.02 14.22
C HIS A 106 -13.54 -12.17 14.45
N LYS A 107 -12.59 -12.38 13.54
CA LYS A 107 -11.63 -13.48 13.59
C LYS A 107 -10.33 -13.09 14.27
N PHE A 108 -9.81 -11.89 13.98
CA PHE A 108 -8.46 -11.50 14.40
C PHE A 108 -8.42 -10.31 15.36
N ASP A 109 -9.42 -9.43 15.34
CA ASP A 109 -9.48 -8.25 16.19
C ASP A 109 -10.94 -7.87 16.51
N PRO A 110 -11.59 -8.62 17.42
CA PRO A 110 -13.04 -8.50 17.65
C PRO A 110 -13.43 -7.18 18.34
N GLN A 111 -12.46 -6.37 18.78
CA GLN A 111 -12.71 -5.07 19.40
C GLN A 111 -12.44 -3.92 18.44
N GLY A 112 -11.45 -4.05 17.55
CA GLY A 112 -10.94 -2.93 16.77
C GLY A 112 -10.33 -1.85 17.66
N VAL A 113 -10.13 -0.66 17.11
CA VAL A 113 -9.55 0.48 17.84
C VAL A 113 -10.39 1.72 17.59
N LYS A 114 -10.77 2.42 18.67
CA LYS A 114 -11.59 3.65 18.57
C LYS A 114 -10.75 4.82 18.05
N PRO A 115 -11.34 5.75 17.28
CA PRO A 115 -10.68 7.03 17.01
C PRO A 115 -10.59 7.87 18.29
N PRO A 116 -9.72 8.89 18.31
CA PRO A 116 -9.75 9.95 19.32
C PRO A 116 -11.12 10.59 19.46
N GLU A 117 -11.49 10.94 20.68
CA GLU A 117 -12.72 11.67 20.95
C GLU A 117 -12.72 13.04 20.23
N GLN A 118 -13.91 13.52 19.88
CA GLN A 118 -14.16 14.85 19.31
C GLN A 118 -13.55 15.11 17.92
N VAL A 119 -13.01 14.08 17.25
CA VAL A 119 -12.62 14.17 15.83
C VAL A 119 -13.76 13.67 14.95
N PRO A 120 -14.27 14.46 14.00
CA PRO A 120 -15.39 14.05 13.14
C PRO A 120 -14.98 12.94 12.15
N VAL A 121 -15.92 12.10 11.73
CA VAL A 121 -15.66 10.88 10.93
C VAL A 121 -14.96 11.20 9.59
N GLU A 122 -15.20 12.37 9.02
CA GLU A 122 -14.59 12.85 7.77
C GLU A 122 -13.09 13.09 7.91
N ARG A 123 -12.59 13.27 9.14
CA ARG A 123 -11.15 13.41 9.49
C ARG A 123 -10.58 12.14 10.12
N GLN A 124 -11.26 11.02 9.95
CA GLN A 124 -10.79 9.70 10.40
C GLN A 124 -10.48 8.82 9.17
N GLY A 125 -9.39 8.06 9.27
CA GLY A 125 -9.03 7.03 8.30
C GLY A 125 -8.72 5.70 9.00
N PHE A 126 -9.22 4.59 8.47
CA PHE A 126 -8.87 3.29 9.04
C PHE A 126 -7.47 2.84 8.57
N THR A 127 -6.79 2.04 9.38
CA THR A 127 -5.43 1.50 9.10
C THR A 127 -5.43 0.00 8.79
N ASP A 128 -6.60 -0.63 8.69
CA ASP A 128 -6.78 -2.03 8.34
C ASP A 128 -5.96 -2.43 7.10
N GLY A 129 -5.01 -3.34 7.33
CA GLY A 129 -4.15 -3.92 6.31
C GLY A 129 -4.62 -5.32 5.93
N ILE A 130 -4.29 -5.75 4.71
CA ILE A 130 -4.54 -7.10 4.24
C ILE A 130 -3.23 -7.77 3.81
N GLU A 131 -2.95 -8.92 4.44
CA GLU A 131 -1.88 -9.81 4.04
C GLU A 131 -2.42 -10.89 3.11
N ASP A 132 -1.62 -11.26 2.11
CA ASP A 132 -1.87 -12.48 1.36
C ASP A 132 -1.48 -13.72 2.20
N SER A 133 -1.78 -14.92 1.72
CA SER A 133 -1.53 -16.18 2.43
C SER A 133 -0.06 -16.43 2.81
N ASP A 134 0.87 -15.69 2.23
CA ASP A 134 2.30 -15.72 2.50
C ASP A 134 2.78 -14.53 3.36
N TYR A 135 1.85 -13.86 4.05
CA TYR A 135 2.10 -12.75 4.98
C TYR A 135 2.71 -11.50 4.31
N ILE A 136 2.56 -11.36 2.99
CA ILE A 136 3.05 -10.21 2.25
C ILE A 136 1.89 -9.27 1.91
N VAL A 137 2.08 -7.98 2.21
CA VAL A 137 1.14 -6.92 1.85
C VAL A 137 1.34 -6.56 0.38
N ARG A 138 0.40 -6.97 -0.49
CA ARG A 138 0.41 -6.64 -1.94
C ARG A 138 -0.73 -5.73 -2.37
N ARG A 139 -1.67 -5.50 -1.47
CA ARG A 139 -2.92 -4.77 -1.73
C ARG A 139 -3.09 -3.70 -0.67
N GLN A 140 -3.78 -2.64 -1.04
CA GLN A 140 -4.29 -1.65 -0.11
C GLN A 140 -5.80 -1.58 -0.24
N ILE A 141 -6.46 -1.37 0.89
CA ILE A 141 -7.89 -1.10 0.96
C ILE A 141 -8.05 0.42 0.94
N LEU A 142 -8.78 0.96 -0.03
CA LEU A 142 -9.08 2.39 -0.12
C LEU A 142 -10.40 2.74 0.60
N MET A 143 -11.37 1.84 0.48
CA MET A 143 -12.68 1.98 1.08
C MET A 143 -13.17 0.64 1.62
N MET A 144 -13.87 0.64 2.75
CA MET A 144 -14.48 -0.56 3.30
C MET A 144 -15.66 -0.15 4.17
N ALA A 145 -16.79 -0.84 4.02
CA ALA A 145 -17.91 -0.66 4.94
C ALA A 145 -17.52 -1.24 6.30
N GLN A 146 -17.67 -0.44 7.35
CA GLN A 146 -17.43 -0.90 8.71
C GLN A 146 -18.61 -1.73 9.22
N GLU A 147 -18.31 -2.72 10.05
CA GLU A 147 -19.33 -3.45 10.80
C GLU A 147 -20.16 -2.45 11.64
N PRO A 148 -21.50 -2.55 11.70
CA PRO A 148 -22.32 -1.59 12.46
C PRO A 148 -21.95 -1.49 13.94
N SER A 149 -21.41 -2.57 14.52
CA SER A 149 -20.93 -2.63 15.91
C SER A 149 -19.48 -2.19 16.11
N SER A 150 -18.76 -1.84 15.04
CA SER A 150 -17.39 -1.34 15.09
C SER A 150 -17.35 0.04 15.75
N ALA A 151 -16.32 0.31 16.55
CA ALA A 151 -16.10 1.67 17.05
C ALA A 151 -15.47 2.60 15.99
N CYS A 152 -14.80 2.04 14.99
CA CYS A 152 -14.31 2.77 13.82
C CYS A 152 -15.43 2.84 12.78
N GLN A 153 -15.88 4.05 12.47
CA GLN A 153 -17.06 4.30 11.61
C GLN A 153 -16.68 4.85 10.22
N THR A 154 -15.41 5.20 10.02
CA THR A 154 -14.95 5.70 8.72
C THR A 154 -14.90 4.59 7.69
N ASN A 155 -15.45 4.88 6.50
CA ASN A 155 -15.41 3.96 5.36
C ASN A 155 -14.16 4.12 4.50
N TYR A 156 -13.23 5.00 4.88
CA TYR A 156 -12.06 5.37 4.08
C TYR A 156 -10.77 5.06 4.84
N SER A 157 -9.77 4.55 4.12
CA SER A 157 -8.46 4.31 4.73
C SER A 157 -7.71 5.62 4.99
N LEU A 158 -6.74 5.58 5.90
CA LEU A 158 -5.83 6.69 6.15
C LEU A 158 -5.18 7.16 4.85
N SER A 159 -4.64 6.22 4.06
CA SER A 159 -3.94 6.55 2.82
C SER A 159 -4.85 7.25 1.81
N PHE A 160 -6.12 6.84 1.70
CA PHE A 160 -7.10 7.48 0.85
C PHE A 160 -7.43 8.91 1.32
N GLN A 161 -7.68 9.09 2.62
CA GLN A 161 -7.99 10.40 3.22
C GLN A 161 -6.87 11.42 2.96
N LEU A 162 -5.61 11.01 3.18
CA LEU A 162 -4.45 11.88 2.97
C LEU A 162 -4.27 12.25 1.50
N ALA A 163 -4.34 11.26 0.62
CA ALA A 163 -4.22 11.50 -0.82
C ALA A 163 -5.36 12.40 -1.34
N TYR A 164 -6.60 12.16 -0.92
CA TYR A 164 -7.75 12.97 -1.30
C TYR A 164 -7.59 14.43 -0.87
N ARG A 165 -7.22 14.68 0.39
CA ARG A 165 -7.03 16.04 0.92
C ARG A 165 -5.90 16.78 0.22
N TYR A 166 -4.79 16.10 -0.05
CA TYR A 166 -3.70 16.67 -0.83
C TYR A 166 -4.15 17.06 -2.24
N LEU A 167 -4.81 16.14 -2.95
CA LEU A 167 -5.30 16.38 -4.32
C LEU A 167 -6.39 17.46 -4.39
N PHE A 168 -7.20 17.60 -3.34
CA PHE A 168 -8.18 18.68 -3.23
C PHE A 168 -7.50 20.06 -3.24
N HIS A 169 -6.38 20.22 -2.54
CA HIS A 169 -5.57 21.44 -2.59
C HIS A 169 -4.89 21.69 -3.94
N GLU A 170 -4.69 20.64 -4.73
CA GLU A 170 -4.25 20.72 -6.14
C GLU A 170 -5.41 20.94 -7.12
N ASN A 171 -6.60 21.29 -6.62
CA ASN A 171 -7.83 21.51 -7.39
C ASN A 171 -8.34 20.26 -8.15
N ILE A 172 -8.01 19.06 -7.66
CA ILE A 172 -8.46 17.80 -8.23
C ILE A 172 -9.49 17.17 -7.28
N GLN A 173 -10.75 17.22 -7.70
CA GLN A 173 -11.86 16.64 -6.95
C GLN A 173 -12.17 15.20 -7.39
N ILE A 174 -12.91 14.48 -6.54
CA ILE A 174 -13.48 13.19 -6.89
C ILE A 174 -14.79 13.44 -7.65
N ASN A 175 -14.79 13.19 -8.96
CA ASN A 175 -15.98 13.32 -9.79
C ASN A 175 -16.94 12.14 -9.61
N ASN A 176 -16.43 10.99 -9.18
CA ASN A 176 -17.25 9.81 -8.94
C ASN A 176 -16.59 8.91 -7.89
N LEU A 177 -17.37 8.52 -6.89
CA LEU A 177 -16.96 7.67 -5.79
C LEU A 177 -17.98 6.56 -5.61
N ASN A 178 -17.68 5.36 -6.10
CA ASN A 178 -18.57 4.21 -5.95
C ASN A 178 -17.76 2.90 -5.83
N LYS A 179 -18.46 1.80 -5.57
CA LYS A 179 -17.85 0.48 -5.36
C LYS A 179 -17.14 -0.09 -6.61
N ASN A 180 -17.46 0.40 -7.80
CA ASN A 180 -16.92 -0.09 -9.07
C ASN A 180 -15.69 0.69 -9.57
N TYR A 181 -15.59 1.98 -9.25
CA TYR A 181 -14.44 2.81 -9.58
C TYR A 181 -14.43 4.12 -8.79
N ILE A 182 -13.24 4.70 -8.65
CA ILE A 182 -13.03 6.05 -8.12
C ILE A 182 -12.43 6.90 -9.23
N LYS A 183 -12.97 8.09 -9.47
CA LYS A 183 -12.47 9.01 -10.49
C LYS A 183 -11.96 10.31 -9.87
N PHE A 184 -10.65 10.53 -9.92
CA PHE A 184 -9.97 11.77 -9.52
C PHE A 184 -9.64 12.59 -10.78
N GLY A 185 -10.37 13.67 -11.04
CA GLY A 185 -10.24 14.40 -12.30
C GLY A 185 -10.40 13.47 -13.51
N SER A 186 -9.33 13.27 -14.29
CA SER A 186 -9.31 12.32 -15.41
C SER A 186 -8.92 10.88 -15.03
N LYS A 187 -8.28 10.67 -13.87
CA LYS A 187 -7.74 9.37 -13.48
C LYS A 187 -8.81 8.47 -12.88
N VAL A 188 -8.90 7.25 -13.40
CA VAL A 188 -9.81 6.22 -12.88
C VAL A 188 -9.00 5.17 -12.13
N LEU A 189 -9.36 4.93 -10.86
CA LEU A 189 -8.90 3.79 -10.07
C LEU A 189 -9.98 2.71 -10.16
N GLN A 190 -9.57 1.48 -10.50
CA GLN A 190 -10.46 0.33 -10.56
C GLN A 190 -10.10 -0.64 -9.43
N PRO A 191 -11.09 -1.19 -8.72
CA PRO A 191 -10.84 -2.17 -7.68
C PRO A 191 -10.51 -3.52 -8.31
N LEU A 192 -9.83 -4.37 -7.54
CA LEU A 192 -9.71 -5.78 -7.82
C LEU A 192 -11.11 -6.41 -7.80
N LYS A 193 -11.41 -7.17 -8.85
CA LYS A 193 -12.68 -7.87 -8.99
C LYS A 193 -12.47 -9.35 -8.65
N PRO A 194 -13.24 -9.90 -7.69
CA PRO A 194 -13.20 -11.33 -7.40
C PRO A 194 -13.37 -12.16 -8.68
N GLY A 195 -12.57 -13.20 -8.86
CA GLY A 195 -12.63 -14.07 -10.04
C GLY A 195 -12.12 -13.45 -11.35
N ARG A 196 -11.69 -12.19 -11.37
CA ARG A 196 -11.30 -11.46 -12.60
C ARG A 196 -10.00 -10.67 -12.46
N SER A 197 -9.18 -10.98 -11.47
CA SER A 197 -7.99 -10.18 -11.17
C SER A 197 -6.75 -11.02 -10.87
N GLY A 198 -6.02 -11.39 -11.92
CA GLY A 198 -4.72 -12.06 -11.81
C GLY A 198 -4.82 -13.31 -10.93
N GLY A 199 -3.97 -13.44 -9.91
CA GLY A 199 -4.01 -14.53 -8.94
C GLY A 199 -5.09 -14.42 -7.86
N TYR A 200 -5.84 -13.31 -7.78
CA TYR A 200 -6.95 -13.12 -6.82
C TYR A 200 -8.27 -13.66 -7.39
N GLN A 201 -8.22 -14.85 -8.02
CA GLN A 201 -9.39 -15.48 -8.62
C GLN A 201 -10.26 -16.21 -7.59
N GLN A 202 -9.69 -16.59 -6.44
CA GLN A 202 -10.38 -17.34 -5.41
C GLN A 202 -11.11 -16.40 -4.43
N GLY A 203 -12.41 -16.64 -4.24
CA GLY A 203 -13.27 -15.90 -3.30
C GLY A 203 -14.43 -15.18 -4.00
N VAL A 204 -15.60 -15.15 -3.35
CA VAL A 204 -16.80 -14.45 -3.85
C VAL A 204 -16.77 -12.96 -3.50
N ASP A 205 -15.96 -12.59 -2.49
CA ASP A 205 -15.79 -11.20 -2.06
C ASP A 205 -14.36 -11.00 -1.55
N LEU A 206 -13.65 -10.01 -2.09
CA LEU A 206 -12.34 -9.60 -1.58
C LEU A 206 -12.48 -8.67 -0.37
N GLY A 207 -13.66 -8.08 -0.16
CA GLY A 207 -13.96 -7.09 0.87
C GLY A 207 -13.48 -5.71 0.49
N GLY A 208 -14.36 -4.71 0.50
CA GLY A 208 -14.00 -3.31 0.25
C GLY A 208 -13.47 -3.02 -1.16
N PHE A 209 -13.02 -1.79 -1.37
CA PHE A 209 -12.38 -1.30 -2.58
C PHE A 209 -10.86 -1.50 -2.46
N GLN A 210 -10.35 -2.57 -3.06
CA GLN A 210 -8.92 -2.92 -2.99
C GLN A 210 -8.21 -2.66 -4.31
N VAL A 211 -6.99 -2.15 -4.24
CA VAL A 211 -6.10 -2.02 -5.41
C VAL A 211 -4.75 -2.64 -5.12
N LEU A 212 -4.04 -3.05 -6.17
CA LEU A 212 -2.68 -3.55 -6.05
C LEU A 212 -1.71 -2.43 -5.67
N LEU A 213 -0.74 -2.78 -4.83
CA LEU A 213 0.38 -1.91 -4.51
C LEU A 213 1.51 -2.11 -5.52
N ASN A 214 2.04 -0.99 -5.99
CA ASN A 214 3.20 -0.86 -6.85
C ASN A 214 4.27 -0.06 -6.07
N TYR A 215 4.91 -0.75 -5.12
CA TYR A 215 5.92 -0.17 -4.23
C TYR A 215 7.06 0.50 -5.01
N ARG A 216 7.57 1.59 -4.44
CA ARG A 216 8.83 2.23 -4.89
C ARG A 216 10.01 1.50 -4.25
N ASP A 217 11.12 1.38 -4.99
CA ASP A 217 12.39 0.79 -4.48
C ASP A 217 13.15 1.75 -3.54
N ARG A 218 12.66 2.98 -3.33
CA ARG A 218 13.35 4.04 -2.55
C ARG A 218 12.49 4.55 -1.40
N ASN A 219 13.18 5.01 -0.35
CA ASN A 219 12.62 5.60 0.86
C ASN A 219 11.95 6.96 0.61
N PHE A 220 11.24 7.47 1.61
CA PHE A 220 10.72 8.84 1.66
C PHE A 220 11.72 9.76 2.37
N GLN A 221 11.55 11.08 2.24
CA GLN A 221 12.23 12.01 3.13
C GLN A 221 11.76 11.75 4.56
N LYS A 222 12.71 11.68 5.49
CA LYS A 222 12.43 11.37 6.90
C LYS A 222 13.08 12.38 7.83
N VAL A 223 12.42 12.67 8.93
CA VAL A 223 12.95 13.46 10.04
C VAL A 223 12.54 12.79 11.35
N SER A 224 13.39 12.86 12.37
CA SER A 224 13.03 12.33 13.68
C SER A 224 12.10 13.29 14.43
N LEU A 225 11.34 12.77 15.39
CA LEU A 225 10.57 13.58 16.33
C LEU A 225 11.44 14.67 16.99
N GLU A 226 12.63 14.29 17.43
CA GLU A 226 13.59 15.19 18.07
C GLU A 226 14.11 16.28 17.13
N ASP A 227 14.26 16.02 15.83
CA ASP A 227 14.68 17.06 14.89
C ASP A 227 13.61 18.15 14.75
N ILE A 228 12.32 17.79 14.83
CA ILE A 228 11.23 18.77 14.85
C ILE A 228 11.24 19.56 16.17
N PHE A 229 11.42 18.90 17.31
CA PHE A 229 11.46 19.59 18.60
C PHE A 229 12.65 20.52 18.76
N ASN A 230 13.80 20.17 18.20
CA ASN A 230 15.02 20.98 18.26
C ASN A 230 15.16 21.97 17.09
N ASP A 231 14.09 22.20 16.32
CA ASP A 231 14.05 23.14 15.18
C ASP A 231 15.17 22.90 14.14
N ARG A 232 15.53 21.62 13.94
CA ARG A 232 16.55 21.16 12.98
C ARG A 232 15.97 20.79 11.60
N VAL A 233 14.70 21.07 11.36
CA VAL A 233 14.01 20.74 10.11
C VAL A 233 13.78 22.00 9.28
N ASN A 234 14.16 21.96 8.00
CA ASN A 234 13.83 23.02 7.06
C ASN A 234 12.29 23.10 6.89
N PRO A 235 11.64 24.25 7.15
CA PRO A 235 10.21 24.44 6.94
C PRO A 235 9.70 24.03 5.55
N ASP A 236 10.52 24.12 4.51
CA ASP A 236 10.18 23.72 3.13
C ASP A 236 9.91 22.21 2.99
N LEU A 237 10.41 21.40 3.93
CA LEU A 237 10.10 19.97 3.99
C LEU A 237 8.68 19.69 4.50
N VAL A 238 8.06 20.66 5.18
CA VAL A 238 6.72 20.52 5.78
C VAL A 238 5.68 21.27 4.95
N LYS A 239 6.03 22.47 4.47
CA LYS A 239 5.13 23.35 3.75
C LYS A 239 4.57 22.72 2.48
N ASP A 240 3.25 22.80 2.33
CA ASP A 240 2.52 22.25 1.19
C ASP A 240 2.77 20.74 0.95
N LYS A 241 3.17 19.99 2.00
CA LYS A 241 3.39 18.54 1.93
C LYS A 241 2.32 17.74 2.66
N VAL A 242 2.27 16.45 2.36
CA VAL A 242 1.63 15.43 3.20
C VAL A 242 2.63 15.03 4.27
N ILE A 243 2.26 15.19 5.54
CA ILE A 243 3.08 14.75 6.67
C ILE A 243 2.49 13.48 7.24
N LEU A 244 3.29 12.42 7.32
CA LEU A 244 2.92 11.18 8.01
C LEU A 244 3.72 11.09 9.30
N ILE A 245 3.03 10.88 10.41
CA ILE A 245 3.64 10.72 11.73
C ILE A 245 3.37 9.31 12.20
N GLY A 246 4.42 8.55 12.50
CA GLY A 246 4.26 7.16 12.94
C GLY A 246 5.54 6.58 13.54
N VAL A 247 5.39 5.38 14.08
CA VAL A 247 6.48 4.69 14.79
C VAL A 247 7.36 3.94 13.80
N THR A 248 8.68 4.05 13.95
CA THR A 248 9.67 3.22 13.23
C THR A 248 10.57 2.44 14.16
N ALA A 249 10.29 2.48 15.46
CA ALA A 249 10.92 1.67 16.49
C ALA A 249 10.67 0.17 16.28
N ASN A 250 11.73 -0.63 16.31
CA ASN A 250 11.63 -2.10 16.14
C ASN A 250 10.92 -2.82 17.29
N THR A 251 10.80 -2.19 18.46
CA THR A 251 10.12 -2.77 19.63
C THR A 251 8.59 -2.70 19.54
N VAL A 252 8.06 -1.89 18.63
CA VAL A 252 6.61 -1.77 18.40
C VAL A 252 6.21 -2.72 17.28
N SER A 253 5.20 -3.56 17.55
CA SER A 253 4.71 -4.62 16.65
C SER A 253 3.89 -4.09 15.46
N ASP A 254 4.40 -3.08 14.75
CA ASP A 254 3.83 -2.55 13.51
C ASP A 254 4.84 -2.66 12.36
N ILE A 255 5.20 -3.91 12.04
CA ILE A 255 6.18 -4.24 10.99
C ILE A 255 5.58 -5.22 10.00
N TRP A 256 5.77 -4.96 8.72
CA TRP A 256 5.08 -5.67 7.64
C TRP A 256 6.06 -6.19 6.61
N SER A 257 5.73 -7.35 6.04
CA SER A 257 6.49 -7.90 4.92
C SER A 257 5.94 -7.35 3.62
N THR A 258 6.83 -6.90 2.74
CA THR A 258 6.52 -6.46 1.39
C THR A 258 7.13 -7.42 0.38
N PRO A 259 6.78 -7.33 -0.90
CA PRO A 259 7.44 -8.16 -1.91
C PRO A 259 8.95 -7.95 -2.02
N TYR A 260 9.48 -6.84 -1.52
CA TYR A 260 10.91 -6.53 -1.52
C TYR A 260 11.65 -7.07 -0.29
N SER A 261 10.91 -7.51 0.74
CA SER A 261 11.43 -8.09 1.98
C SER A 261 12.36 -9.29 1.77
N VAL A 262 12.19 -10.02 0.68
CA VAL A 262 13.04 -11.18 0.34
C VAL A 262 14.46 -10.75 -0.07
N VAL A 263 14.63 -9.51 -0.51
CA VAL A 263 15.89 -8.99 -1.10
C VAL A 263 16.39 -7.72 -0.41
N GLN A 264 15.71 -7.23 0.63
CA GLN A 264 16.08 -6.03 1.37
C GLN A 264 16.18 -6.34 2.86
N GLN A 265 17.19 -5.80 3.53
CA GLN A 265 17.29 -5.78 4.98
C GLN A 265 17.04 -4.34 5.50
N PRO A 266 16.22 -4.16 6.56
CA PRO A 266 15.49 -5.19 7.29
C PRO A 266 14.39 -5.84 6.44
N ALA A 267 14.13 -7.13 6.68
CA ALA A 267 13.15 -7.92 5.94
C ALA A 267 11.70 -7.48 6.19
N ARG A 268 11.45 -6.57 7.14
CA ARG A 268 10.13 -5.99 7.39
C ARG A 268 10.29 -4.48 7.51
N ILE A 269 9.27 -3.75 7.06
CA ILE A 269 9.26 -2.29 7.14
C ILE A 269 8.14 -1.82 8.08
N PRO A 270 8.34 -0.69 8.79
CA PRO A 270 7.30 -0.12 9.64
C PRO A 270 5.99 0.20 8.90
N GLY A 271 4.84 0.08 9.56
CA GLY A 271 3.52 0.31 8.97
C GLY A 271 3.36 1.71 8.37
N VAL A 272 3.89 2.73 9.04
CA VAL A 272 3.86 4.12 8.53
C VAL A 272 4.57 4.28 7.18
N LEU A 273 5.60 3.48 6.90
CA LEU A 273 6.26 3.45 5.60
C LEU A 273 5.36 2.82 4.53
N ILE A 274 4.56 1.81 4.89
CA ILE A 274 3.54 1.27 3.98
C ILE A 274 2.46 2.31 3.70
N GLN A 275 1.98 3.04 4.72
CA GLN A 275 1.03 4.14 4.53
C GLN A 275 1.59 5.22 3.58
N ALA A 276 2.88 5.56 3.72
CA ALA A 276 3.54 6.50 2.79
C ALA A 276 3.58 5.97 1.35
N GLN A 277 3.88 4.67 1.15
CA GLN A 277 3.82 4.04 -0.19
C GLN A 277 2.40 4.08 -0.77
N MET A 278 1.39 3.79 0.04
CA MET A 278 -0.02 3.84 -0.34
C MET A 278 -0.47 5.23 -0.78
N VAL A 279 -0.19 6.26 0.03
CA VAL A 279 -0.51 7.67 -0.29
C VAL A 279 0.22 8.12 -1.55
N SER A 280 1.53 7.90 -1.60
CA SER A 280 2.37 8.28 -2.73
C SER A 280 1.91 7.62 -4.03
N GLN A 281 1.45 6.36 -3.99
CA GLN A 281 0.88 5.69 -5.17
C GLN A 281 -0.36 6.43 -5.70
N ILE A 282 -1.31 6.78 -4.83
CA ILE A 282 -2.55 7.45 -5.26
C ILE A 282 -2.23 8.82 -5.86
N ILE A 283 -1.45 9.64 -5.15
CA ILE A 283 -1.07 10.98 -5.62
C ILE A 283 -0.33 10.89 -6.95
N SER A 284 0.64 9.97 -7.08
CA SER A 284 1.40 9.80 -8.32
C SER A 284 0.56 9.29 -9.48
N ALA A 285 -0.42 8.42 -9.21
CA ALA A 285 -1.31 7.91 -10.24
C ALA A 285 -2.18 9.04 -10.82
N VAL A 286 -2.56 10.02 -10.00
CA VAL A 286 -3.41 11.15 -10.37
C VAL A 286 -2.61 12.27 -11.03
N LEU A 287 -1.54 12.74 -10.38
CA LEU A 287 -0.74 13.89 -10.86
C LEU A 287 0.24 13.49 -11.96
N ASP A 288 0.99 12.41 -11.76
CA ASP A 288 2.11 12.02 -12.63
C ASP A 288 1.69 11.01 -13.71
N GLN A 289 0.39 10.66 -13.75
CA GLN A 289 -0.16 9.57 -14.57
C GLN A 289 0.56 8.23 -14.38
N ARG A 290 1.19 8.02 -13.22
CA ARG A 290 1.91 6.78 -12.92
C ARG A 290 0.99 5.57 -13.09
N VAL A 291 1.48 4.58 -13.85
CA VAL A 291 0.77 3.32 -14.05
C VAL A 291 0.78 2.52 -12.74
N MET A 292 -0.40 2.16 -12.26
CA MET A 292 -0.58 1.24 -11.13
C MET A 292 -0.43 -0.20 -11.62
N LEU A 293 -0.05 -1.11 -10.72
CA LEU A 293 -0.03 -2.53 -11.07
C LEU A 293 -1.45 -2.96 -11.47
N TRP A 294 -1.59 -3.51 -12.66
CA TRP A 294 -2.88 -3.88 -13.24
C TRP A 294 -2.83 -5.30 -13.80
N VAL A 295 -4.00 -5.86 -14.08
CA VAL A 295 -4.20 -7.24 -14.54
C VAL A 295 -4.99 -7.21 -15.83
N LEU A 296 -4.79 -8.21 -16.70
CA LEU A 296 -5.57 -8.31 -17.92
C LEU A 296 -7.07 -8.42 -17.60
N PRO A 297 -7.94 -7.94 -18.51
CA PRO A 297 -9.35 -8.30 -18.43
C PRO A 297 -9.49 -9.82 -18.60
N TYR A 298 -10.60 -10.37 -18.12
CA TYR A 298 -10.86 -11.82 -18.14
C TYR A 298 -10.68 -12.48 -19.53
N TRP A 299 -11.15 -11.84 -20.60
CA TRP A 299 -10.96 -12.35 -21.96
C TRP A 299 -9.49 -12.30 -22.39
N GLY A 300 -8.71 -11.34 -21.89
CA GLY A 300 -7.29 -11.21 -22.12
C GLY A 300 -6.50 -12.35 -21.48
N ASP A 301 -6.88 -12.75 -20.25
CA ASP A 301 -6.31 -13.94 -19.61
C ASP A 301 -6.56 -15.21 -20.44
N ILE A 302 -7.77 -15.38 -20.97
CA ILE A 302 -8.13 -16.53 -21.83
C ILE A 302 -7.27 -16.55 -23.09
N LEU A 303 -7.20 -15.44 -23.83
CA LEU A 303 -6.41 -15.36 -25.05
C LEU A 303 -4.92 -15.59 -24.79
N TRP A 304 -4.42 -15.07 -23.66
CA TRP A 304 -3.05 -15.28 -23.23
C TRP A 304 -2.74 -16.76 -23.02
N ILE A 305 -3.53 -17.43 -22.17
CA ILE A 305 -3.34 -18.85 -21.83
C ILE A 305 -3.51 -19.71 -23.09
N PHE A 306 -4.57 -19.47 -23.86
CA PHE A 306 -4.87 -20.21 -25.08
C PHE A 306 -3.75 -20.05 -26.11
N GLY A 307 -3.28 -18.82 -26.36
CA GLY A 307 -2.23 -18.53 -27.32
C GLY A 307 -0.94 -19.28 -27.02
N TRP A 308 -0.49 -19.27 -25.75
CA TRP A 308 0.70 -20.02 -25.34
C TRP A 308 0.51 -21.53 -25.50
N SER A 309 -0.62 -22.09 -25.05
CA SER A 309 -0.88 -23.53 -25.20
C SER A 309 -1.01 -23.99 -26.64
N PHE A 310 -1.64 -23.17 -27.50
CA PHE A 310 -1.90 -23.49 -28.90
C PHE A 310 -0.61 -23.51 -29.70
N ILE A 311 0.19 -22.43 -29.59
CA ILE A 311 1.48 -22.32 -30.28
C ILE A 311 2.43 -23.41 -29.80
N SER A 312 2.53 -23.66 -28.49
CA SER A 312 3.40 -24.71 -27.96
C SER A 312 2.98 -26.09 -28.43
N GLY A 313 1.67 -26.38 -28.44
CA GLY A 313 1.11 -27.63 -28.92
C GLY A 313 1.43 -27.91 -30.39
N LEU A 314 1.33 -26.90 -31.26
CA LEU A 314 1.69 -27.01 -32.66
C LEU A 314 3.18 -27.32 -32.86
N ILE A 315 4.06 -26.64 -32.12
CA ILE A 315 5.51 -26.87 -32.20
C ILE A 315 5.85 -28.29 -31.73
N ILE A 316 5.32 -28.71 -30.58
CA ILE A 316 5.54 -30.05 -30.02
C ILE A 316 5.04 -31.14 -30.97
N TRP A 317 3.89 -30.92 -31.62
CA TRP A 317 3.34 -31.85 -32.60
C TRP A 317 4.22 -32.01 -33.85
N ARG A 318 5.12 -31.08 -34.17
CA ARG A 318 6.08 -31.23 -35.29
C ARG A 318 7.36 -31.96 -34.91
N ILE A 319 7.57 -32.25 -33.63
CA ILE A 319 8.77 -32.92 -33.13
C ILE A 319 8.45 -34.40 -32.92
N ASP A 320 9.32 -35.28 -33.41
CA ASP A 320 9.11 -36.73 -33.36
C ASP A 320 9.85 -37.42 -32.20
N SER A 321 10.93 -36.82 -31.69
CA SER A 321 11.66 -37.36 -30.56
C SER A 321 11.04 -36.97 -29.21
N ARG A 322 10.83 -37.94 -28.31
CA ARG A 322 10.31 -37.70 -26.95
C ARG A 322 11.19 -36.73 -26.15
N LEU A 323 12.51 -36.82 -26.33
CA LEU A 323 13.47 -35.90 -25.71
C LEU A 323 13.30 -34.46 -26.25
N GLY A 324 13.15 -34.30 -27.57
CA GLY A 324 12.94 -32.99 -28.20
C GLY A 324 11.63 -32.34 -27.78
N GLN A 325 10.56 -33.13 -27.63
CA GLN A 325 9.28 -32.66 -27.10
C GLN A 325 9.43 -32.13 -25.66
N GLY A 326 10.13 -32.88 -24.79
CA GLY A 326 10.44 -32.45 -23.41
C GLY A 326 11.24 -31.16 -23.35
N CYS A 327 12.34 -31.05 -24.13
CA CYS A 327 13.14 -29.84 -24.22
C CYS A 327 12.33 -28.63 -24.70
N THR A 328 11.38 -28.84 -25.63
CA THR A 328 10.52 -27.78 -26.15
C THR A 328 9.55 -27.26 -25.09
N ILE A 329 8.96 -28.14 -24.28
CA ILE A 329 8.09 -27.74 -23.17
C ILE A 329 8.88 -26.86 -22.19
N VAL A 330 10.05 -27.32 -21.76
CA VAL A 330 10.91 -26.57 -20.81
C VAL A 330 11.31 -25.21 -21.38
N THR A 331 11.76 -25.19 -22.63
CA THR A 331 12.16 -23.95 -23.32
C THR A 331 10.99 -22.97 -23.42
N THR A 332 9.78 -23.46 -23.75
CA THR A 332 8.58 -22.62 -23.84
C THR A 332 8.24 -22.00 -22.49
N VAL A 333 8.31 -22.77 -21.39
CA VAL A 333 8.06 -22.26 -20.03
C VAL A 333 9.08 -21.19 -19.64
N ILE A 334 10.36 -21.36 -19.98
CA ILE A 334 11.42 -20.37 -19.74
C ILE A 334 11.15 -19.08 -20.54
N VAL A 335 10.79 -19.21 -21.82
CA VAL A 335 10.48 -18.05 -22.68
C VAL A 335 9.25 -17.32 -22.16
N LEU A 336 8.19 -18.05 -21.79
CA LEU A 336 7.00 -17.50 -21.17
C LEU A 336 7.34 -16.75 -19.87
N TYR A 337 8.18 -17.32 -19.01
CA TYR A 337 8.65 -16.65 -17.79
C TYR A 337 9.39 -15.34 -18.08
N GLY A 338 10.30 -15.37 -19.06
CA GLY A 338 11.03 -14.19 -19.51
C GLY A 338 10.09 -13.11 -20.03
N PHE A 339 9.08 -13.49 -20.83
CA PHE A 339 8.12 -12.55 -21.40
C PHE A 339 7.22 -11.93 -20.33
N CYS A 340 6.70 -12.73 -19.40
CA CYS A 340 5.95 -12.24 -18.24
C CYS A 340 6.78 -11.24 -17.40
N THR A 341 8.07 -11.54 -17.22
CA THR A 341 9.02 -10.67 -16.50
C THR A 341 9.24 -9.33 -17.21
N VAL A 342 9.36 -9.33 -18.53
CA VAL A 342 9.48 -8.11 -19.33
C VAL A 342 8.20 -7.29 -19.27
N ILE A 343 7.02 -7.91 -19.40
CA ILE A 343 5.73 -7.21 -19.34
C ILE A 343 5.54 -6.50 -17.99
N ILE A 344 5.75 -7.20 -16.87
CA ILE A 344 5.53 -6.60 -15.54
C ILE A 344 6.56 -5.48 -15.25
N SER A 345 7.76 -5.59 -15.81
CA SER A 345 8.81 -4.59 -15.64
C SER A 345 8.57 -3.32 -16.46
N THR A 346 8.06 -3.46 -17.69
CA THR A 346 7.86 -2.35 -18.64
C THR A 346 6.46 -1.72 -18.54
N SER A 347 5.42 -2.56 -18.49
CA SER A 347 4.02 -2.13 -18.59
C SER A 347 3.28 -2.19 -17.26
N VAL A 348 3.94 -2.68 -16.20
CA VAL A 348 3.32 -2.88 -14.86
C VAL A 348 2.08 -3.77 -14.93
N ALA A 349 2.02 -4.67 -15.92
CA ALA A 349 0.92 -5.59 -16.10
C ALA A 349 1.30 -6.95 -15.48
N TRP A 350 0.44 -7.47 -14.62
CA TRP A 350 0.57 -8.81 -14.06
C TRP A 350 -0.24 -9.79 -14.91
N VAL A 351 0.47 -10.55 -15.74
CA VAL A 351 -0.08 -11.53 -16.69
C VAL A 351 -0.02 -12.97 -16.13
N PRO A 352 -0.88 -13.89 -16.59
CA PRO A 352 -1.13 -15.15 -15.91
C PRO A 352 -0.08 -16.23 -16.25
N PHE A 353 1.11 -16.13 -15.65
CA PHE A 353 2.22 -17.07 -15.85
C PHE A 353 1.87 -18.52 -15.48
N VAL A 354 1.44 -18.75 -14.24
CA VAL A 354 1.19 -20.10 -13.70
C VAL A 354 0.18 -20.90 -14.51
N PRO A 355 -1.05 -20.41 -14.79
CA PRO A 355 -2.00 -21.18 -15.59
C PRO A 355 -1.54 -21.38 -17.03
N SER A 356 -0.79 -20.43 -17.61
CA SER A 356 -0.21 -20.59 -18.95
C SER A 356 0.85 -21.68 -18.98
N ALA A 357 1.75 -21.73 -17.98
CA ALA A 357 2.76 -22.78 -17.86
C ALA A 357 2.12 -24.16 -17.69
N LEU A 358 1.08 -24.27 -16.85
CA LEU A 358 0.31 -25.51 -16.70
C LEU A 358 -0.38 -25.92 -18.00
N ALA A 359 -1.00 -24.98 -18.72
CA ALA A 359 -1.64 -25.25 -20.00
C ALA A 359 -0.64 -25.76 -21.06
N VAL A 360 0.56 -25.16 -21.13
CA VAL A 360 1.66 -25.61 -22.00
C VAL A 360 2.09 -27.03 -21.65
N ILE A 361 2.30 -27.33 -20.36
CA ILE A 361 2.72 -28.65 -19.89
C ILE A 361 1.66 -29.71 -20.20
N LEU A 362 0.39 -29.46 -19.84
CA LEU A 362 -0.72 -30.39 -20.09
C LEU A 362 -0.94 -30.63 -21.58
N THR A 363 -0.94 -29.57 -22.40
CA THR A 363 -1.06 -29.69 -23.85
C THR A 363 0.08 -30.51 -24.43
N GLY A 364 1.32 -30.29 -23.96
CA GLY A 364 2.47 -31.10 -24.32
C GLY A 364 2.24 -32.59 -24.04
N PHE A 365 1.85 -32.96 -22.82
CA PHE A 365 1.54 -34.34 -22.45
C PHE A 365 0.43 -34.96 -23.32
N CYS A 366 -0.64 -34.22 -23.61
CA CYS A 366 -1.72 -34.71 -24.47
C CYS A 366 -1.26 -34.97 -25.92
N VAL A 367 -0.38 -34.12 -26.46
CA VAL A 367 0.16 -34.29 -27.81
C VAL A 367 1.14 -35.46 -27.89
N THR A 368 2.00 -35.64 -26.87
CA THR A 368 3.01 -36.71 -26.85
C THR A 368 2.44 -38.10 -26.61
N THR A 369 1.25 -38.21 -26.01
CA THR A 369 0.55 -39.48 -25.76
C THR A 369 -0.27 -39.96 -26.96
N ARG A 370 -0.63 -39.06 -27.88
CA ARG A 370 -1.39 -39.37 -29.11
C ARG A 370 -0.50 -39.65 -30.32
N LYS A 371 0.80 -39.36 -30.23
CA LYS A 371 1.85 -39.79 -31.17
C LYS A 371 2.54 -41.04 -30.62
#